data_AF-A0A519W3U8-F1
#
_entry.id   AF-A0A519W3U8-F1
#
_cell.length_a   1.000
_cell.length_b   1.000
_cell.length_c   1.000
_cell.angle_alpha   90.00
_cell.angle_beta   90.00
_cell.angle_gamma   90.00
#
_symmetry.space_group_name_H-M   'P 1'
#
loop_
_entity.id
_entity.type
_entity.pdbx_description
1 polymer ?
#
loop_
_entity_poly.entity_id
_entity_poly.type
_entity_poly.pdbx_seq_one_letter_code
_entity_poly.pdbx_strand_id
1 'polypeptide(L)'
;ELKEDAQGLSEVVVTALGIKKERAKLGYVVQEVMGENLVKAREPNIINSLTGRVAGLNIANSTDLFQNPTITLRGRKPLLVIDGIPDQSADLYRVNADDIETVTVLKGANASALYGSIGQNGAIMITTKRGKGKDLSVDVNSSTQIQPSFIRIPEVQTEYGAGFKGKYTYTDGSGGGPEGSGWIWGPKLDQPDPTTPSGFFETPQFNSPVDLVTGKLIPLPFISRGKNNVKDFFQTGLISSNNISITQSNEKGAFRASASHIYQKGIVPNTDLNNSSFNVSGNYKLSDAFTIDARLNYNRQFTKNFPETGYGPTNYLYNLVLWTGPDVSVEDLRNYWVPGKEGIQQRNYNLSYYNNPFFQAYEYLRGYDKDNTFGSLNMNYKISPAFSVQFRNGVNSYGLNRTYKEPKSYIGYGNKSRGQ
;
A
#
# COMPACT_ATOMS: atom_id res chain seq x y z
N GLU A 1 37.89 21.44 32.37
CA GLU A 1 36.61 22.17 32.29
C GLU A 1 36.11 22.13 30.86
N LEU A 2 34.91 21.58 30.64
CA LEU A 2 34.23 21.64 29.34
C LEU A 2 33.49 22.98 29.28
N LYS A 3 33.91 23.87 28.37
CA LYS A 3 33.11 25.04 28.00
C LYS A 3 31.82 24.53 27.34
N GLU A 4 30.69 24.76 27.99
CA GLU A 4 29.37 24.68 27.33
C GLU A 4 29.36 25.63 26.13
N ASP A 5 29.22 25.06 24.94
CA ASP A 5 28.93 25.82 23.73
C ASP A 5 27.46 26.25 23.77
N ALA A 6 27.21 27.39 24.40
CA ALA A 6 25.89 28.02 24.49
C ALA A 6 25.50 28.73 23.19
N GLN A 7 25.59 28.04 22.04
CA GLN A 7 24.83 28.43 20.85
C GLN A 7 23.45 27.77 20.92
N GLY A 8 22.54 28.40 21.66
CA GLY A 8 21.12 28.15 21.53
C GLY A 8 20.66 28.56 20.13
N LEU A 9 20.80 27.66 19.15
CA LEU A 9 20.18 27.79 17.84
C LEU A 9 18.67 27.97 18.06
N SER A 10 18.17 29.19 17.79
CA SER A 10 16.74 29.46 17.70
C SER A 10 16.14 28.54 16.64
N GLU A 11 15.57 27.41 17.07
CA GLU A 11 15.02 26.40 16.16
C GLU A 11 13.81 27.02 15.45
N VAL A 12 13.92 27.17 14.14
CA VAL A 12 12.87 27.74 13.28
C VAL A 12 12.06 26.59 12.72
N VAL A 13 10.75 26.62 12.92
CA VAL A 13 9.82 25.62 12.39
C VAL A 13 8.93 26.21 11.30
N VAL A 14 8.51 25.37 10.35
CA VAL A 14 7.56 25.77 9.30
C VAL A 14 6.13 25.68 9.83
N THR A 15 5.47 26.83 9.98
CA THR A 15 4.06 26.90 10.41
C THR A 15 3.10 26.93 9.22
N ALA A 16 1.79 26.98 9.52
CA ALA A 16 0.75 27.07 8.51
C ALA A 16 1.05 28.14 7.45
N LEU A 17 0.68 27.83 6.22
CA LEU A 17 1.05 28.59 5.02
C LEU A 17 2.57 28.69 4.77
N GLY A 18 3.40 27.80 5.30
CA GLY A 18 4.83 27.78 4.98
C GLY A 18 5.62 28.93 5.62
N ILE A 19 5.05 29.58 6.62
CA ILE A 19 5.67 30.70 7.32
C ILE A 19 6.65 30.15 8.35
N LYS A 20 7.92 30.52 8.22
CA LYS A 20 8.96 30.17 9.19
C LYS A 20 8.80 31.01 10.46
N LYS A 21 8.69 30.37 11.63
CA LYS A 21 8.64 31.04 12.93
C LYS A 21 9.58 30.37 13.91
N GLU A 22 10.17 31.16 14.81
CA GLU A 22 10.91 30.63 15.95
C GLU A 22 9.97 29.79 16.82
N ARG A 23 10.39 28.57 17.16
CA ARG A 23 9.59 27.65 17.98
C ARG A 23 9.16 28.27 19.30
N ALA A 24 10.03 29.05 19.94
CA ALA A 24 9.77 29.73 21.22
C ALA A 24 8.64 30.78 21.15
N LYS A 25 8.32 31.31 19.96
CA LYS A 25 7.27 32.33 19.76
C LYS A 25 5.90 31.72 19.47
N LEU A 26 5.76 30.39 19.46
CA LEU A 26 4.51 29.71 19.17
C LEU A 26 3.72 29.45 20.47
N GLY A 27 2.48 29.93 20.51
CA GLY A 27 1.53 29.63 21.59
C GLY A 27 0.86 28.25 21.50
N TYR A 28 1.38 27.35 20.65
CA TYR A 28 0.82 26.02 20.41
C TYR A 28 1.93 25.02 20.13
N VAL A 29 1.61 23.73 20.34
CA VAL A 29 2.56 22.64 20.15
C VAL A 29 2.70 22.32 18.67
N VAL A 30 3.93 22.39 18.17
CA VAL A 30 4.34 21.96 16.84
C VAL A 30 5.42 20.91 16.98
N GLN A 31 5.36 19.89 16.13
CA GLN A 31 6.43 18.90 16.03
C GLN A 31 6.84 18.75 14.57
N GLU A 32 8.14 18.82 14.33
CA GLU A 32 8.73 18.74 13.00
C GLU A 32 9.57 17.47 12.88
N VAL A 33 9.47 16.80 11.72
CA VAL A 33 10.28 15.65 11.35
C VAL A 33 11.04 16.00 10.08
N MET A 34 12.37 15.97 10.15
CA MET A 34 13.24 16.26 9.01
C MET A 34 13.18 15.16 7.96
N GLY A 35 13.21 15.53 6.67
CA GLY A 35 13.14 14.62 5.54
C GLY A 35 14.24 13.56 5.51
N GLU A 36 15.43 13.88 6.02
CA GLU A 36 16.56 12.94 6.18
C GLU A 36 16.19 11.70 7.03
N ASN A 37 15.24 11.84 7.96
CA ASN A 37 14.80 10.72 8.79
C ASN A 37 13.72 9.88 8.08
N LEU A 38 13.07 10.42 7.05
CA LEU A 38 12.05 9.72 6.24
C LEU A 38 12.70 8.82 5.19
N VAL A 39 13.92 9.13 4.76
CA VAL A 39 14.65 8.35 3.74
C VAL A 39 15.47 7.19 4.31
N LYS A 40 15.67 7.12 5.63
CA LYS A 40 16.40 6.03 6.31
C LYS A 40 15.65 4.70 6.29
N ALA A 41 14.34 4.75 6.57
CA ALA A 41 13.44 3.62 6.49
C ALA A 41 12.51 3.87 5.30
N ARG A 42 12.84 3.26 4.16
CA ARG A 42 12.11 3.45 2.91
C ARG A 42 10.75 2.77 3.05
N GLU A 43 9.72 3.57 3.18
CA GLU A 43 8.34 3.12 3.22
C GLU A 43 7.68 3.36 1.86
N PRO A 44 6.77 2.47 1.39
CA PRO A 44 5.98 2.71 0.19
C PRO A 44 5.17 4.02 0.22
N ASN A 45 4.75 4.43 1.42
CA ASN A 45 4.10 5.70 1.67
C ASN A 45 4.83 6.45 2.79
N ILE A 46 4.90 7.77 2.67
CA ILE A 46 5.68 8.62 3.58
C ILE A 46 5.12 8.66 5.01
N ILE A 47 3.82 8.43 5.19
CA ILE A 47 3.18 8.58 6.50
C ILE A 47 3.56 7.43 7.41
N ASN A 48 3.71 6.21 6.90
CA ASN A 48 4.17 5.07 7.70
C ASN A 48 5.46 5.41 8.47
N SER A 49 6.36 6.19 7.86
CA SER A 49 7.63 6.60 8.47
C SER A 49 7.49 7.54 9.69
N LEU A 50 6.31 8.11 9.91
CA LEU A 50 6.00 8.99 11.05
C LEU A 50 5.50 8.20 12.28
N THR A 51 5.30 6.89 12.15
CA THR A 51 4.83 6.02 13.24
C THR A 51 5.73 6.13 14.45
N GLY A 52 5.15 6.46 15.62
CA GLY A 52 5.90 6.62 16.87
C GLY A 52 6.80 7.85 16.93
N ARG A 53 6.89 8.67 15.88
CA ARG A 53 7.75 9.86 15.84
C ARG A 53 7.06 11.13 16.27
N VAL A 54 5.73 11.20 16.24
CA VAL A 54 4.94 12.38 16.60
C VAL A 54 3.93 12.07 17.69
N ALA A 55 4.01 12.78 18.82
CA ALA A 55 3.11 12.55 19.94
C ALA A 55 1.66 12.98 19.60
N GLY A 56 0.69 12.11 19.87
CA GLY A 56 -0.73 12.33 19.60
C GLY A 56 -1.15 12.09 18.14
N LEU A 57 -0.19 11.74 17.27
CA LEU A 57 -0.44 11.24 15.91
C LEU A 57 -0.45 9.71 15.97
N ASN A 58 -1.61 9.11 15.71
CA ASN A 58 -1.77 7.67 15.61
C ASN A 58 -1.92 7.29 14.14
N ILE A 59 -1.07 6.36 13.69
CA ILE A 59 -1.01 5.86 12.33
C ILE A 59 -1.20 4.35 12.40
N ALA A 60 -2.34 3.87 11.90
CA ALA A 60 -2.58 2.45 11.72
C ALA A 60 -2.02 2.05 10.36
N ASN A 61 -0.77 1.58 10.36
CA ASN A 61 -0.08 1.09 9.16
C ASN A 61 -0.79 -0.14 8.58
N SER A 62 -0.74 -0.26 7.25
CA SER A 62 -1.05 -1.51 6.56
C SER A 62 0.21 -2.01 5.85
N THR A 63 0.45 -3.31 5.93
CA THR A 63 1.48 -4.02 5.16
C THR A 63 0.98 -4.49 3.80
N ASP A 64 -0.32 -4.34 3.54
CA ASP A 64 -0.94 -4.72 2.29
C ASP A 64 -0.49 -3.79 1.17
N LEU A 65 -0.30 -4.36 -0.02
CA LEU A 65 0.02 -3.58 -1.20
C LEU A 65 -1.08 -2.56 -1.48
N PHE A 66 -0.67 -1.31 -1.65
CA PHE A 66 -1.52 -0.20 -2.07
C PHE A 66 -2.71 0.10 -1.13
N GLN A 67 -2.52 -0.07 0.18
CA GLN A 67 -3.48 0.33 1.20
C GLN A 67 -3.04 1.61 1.91
N ASN A 68 -3.96 2.57 2.02
CA ASN A 68 -3.72 3.80 2.77
C ASN A 68 -3.79 3.52 4.28
N PRO A 69 -2.78 3.93 5.08
CA PRO A 69 -2.89 3.89 6.53
C PRO A 69 -4.01 4.81 7.02
N THR A 70 -4.62 4.43 8.15
CA THR A 70 -5.55 5.32 8.84
C THR A 70 -4.77 6.28 9.73
N ILE A 71 -4.99 7.58 9.54
CA ILE A 71 -4.30 8.64 10.29
C ILE A 71 -5.30 9.35 11.20
N THR A 72 -4.98 9.42 12.49
CA THR A 72 -5.71 10.24 13.44
C THR A 72 -4.76 11.09 14.27
N LEU A 73 -5.10 12.37 14.43
CA LEU A 73 -4.41 13.32 15.29
C LEU A 73 -5.38 13.66 16.43
N ARG A 74 -5.05 13.24 17.65
CA ARG A 74 -5.92 13.39 18.83
C ARG A 74 -7.36 12.86 18.60
N GLY A 75 -7.46 11.71 17.92
CA GLY A 75 -8.74 11.03 17.66
C GLY A 75 -9.55 11.55 16.47
N ARG A 76 -9.03 12.51 15.68
CA ARG A 76 -9.71 13.04 14.47
C ARG A 76 -8.79 12.97 13.24
N LYS A 77 -9.36 12.90 12.03
CA LYS A 77 -8.58 12.92 10.78
C LYS A 77 -7.99 14.33 10.56
N PRO A 78 -6.66 14.48 10.46
CA PRO A 78 -6.03 15.77 10.17
C PRO A 78 -6.10 16.11 8.68
N LEU A 79 -5.92 17.39 8.35
CA LEU A 79 -5.74 17.85 6.98
C LEU A 79 -4.31 17.56 6.50
N LEU A 80 -4.16 17.00 5.30
CA LEU A 80 -2.84 16.97 4.63
C LEU A 80 -2.63 18.27 3.88
N VAL A 81 -1.43 18.85 3.96
CA VAL A 81 -1.07 20.06 3.23
C VAL A 81 0.29 19.85 2.59
N ILE A 82 0.40 20.07 1.29
CA ILE A 82 1.65 19.95 0.55
C ILE A 82 2.03 21.33 0.03
N ASP A 83 3.20 21.84 0.43
CA ASP A 83 3.70 23.16 0.02
C ASP A 83 2.72 24.32 0.30
N GLY A 84 1.90 24.17 1.33
CA GLY A 84 0.88 25.14 1.72
C GLY A 84 -0.47 24.99 1.00
N ILE A 85 -0.61 24.02 0.09
CA ILE A 85 -1.85 23.70 -0.62
C ILE A 85 -2.55 22.52 0.08
N PRO A 86 -3.80 22.70 0.55
CA PRO A 86 -4.58 21.63 1.17
C PRO A 86 -4.85 20.45 0.22
N ASP A 87 -4.73 19.24 0.75
CA ASP A 87 -5.18 18.01 0.10
C ASP A 87 -6.19 17.27 1.00
N GLN A 88 -7.47 17.42 0.68
CA GLN A 88 -8.55 16.75 1.41
C GLN A 88 -8.65 15.26 1.08
N SER A 89 -8.10 14.83 -0.06
CA SER A 89 -8.06 13.40 -0.41
C SER A 89 -7.11 12.63 0.49
N ALA A 90 -6.11 13.32 1.07
CA ALA A 90 -5.06 12.75 1.89
C ALA A 90 -4.39 11.53 1.22
N ASP A 91 -4.10 11.65 -0.08
CA ASP A 91 -3.44 10.60 -0.83
C ASP A 91 -1.92 10.68 -0.60
N LEU A 92 -1.44 9.65 0.10
CA LEU A 92 -0.12 9.62 0.73
C LEU A 92 0.99 9.16 -0.23
N TYR A 93 0.62 8.79 -1.45
CA TYR A 93 1.53 8.37 -2.50
C TYR A 93 1.90 9.53 -3.45
N ARG A 94 1.36 10.73 -3.23
CA ARG A 94 1.54 11.92 -4.09
C ARG A 94 2.92 12.58 -4.00
N VAL A 95 3.67 12.33 -2.93
CA VAL A 95 4.96 12.98 -2.68
C VAL A 95 6.01 11.92 -2.42
N ASN A 96 7.15 12.03 -3.10
CA ASN A 96 8.29 11.17 -2.86
C ASN A 96 9.05 11.62 -1.61
N ALA A 97 9.46 10.68 -0.75
CA ALA A 97 10.24 10.96 0.46
C ALA A 97 11.54 11.73 0.19
N ASP A 98 12.22 11.46 -0.93
CA ASP A 98 13.47 12.13 -1.33
C ASP A 98 13.29 13.62 -1.61
N ASP A 99 12.07 14.03 -1.95
CA ASP A 99 11.74 15.42 -2.23
C ASP A 99 11.21 16.17 -1.01
N ILE A 100 11.07 15.51 0.15
CA ILE A 100 10.58 16.14 1.38
C ILE A 100 11.75 16.82 2.12
N GLU A 101 11.57 18.10 2.44
CA GLU A 101 12.44 18.84 3.35
C GLU A 101 12.03 18.57 4.79
N THR A 102 10.74 18.81 5.11
CA THR A 102 10.19 18.62 6.45
C THR A 102 8.74 18.17 6.42
N VAL A 103 8.35 17.41 7.46
CA VAL A 103 6.96 17.15 7.81
C VAL A 103 6.66 17.81 9.15
N THR A 104 5.77 18.79 9.15
CA THR A 104 5.35 19.50 10.36
C THR A 104 3.93 19.13 10.75
N VAL A 105 3.72 18.72 12.00
CA VAL A 105 2.41 18.37 12.53
C VAL A 105 1.89 19.49 13.43
N LEU A 106 0.80 20.11 12.99
CA LEU A 106 0.08 21.18 13.68
C LEU A 106 -1.01 20.58 14.58
N LYS A 107 -0.79 20.62 15.90
CA LYS A 107 -1.63 19.92 16.88
C LYS A 107 -2.82 20.78 17.33
N GLY A 108 -3.93 20.68 16.59
CA GLY A 108 -5.23 21.29 16.93
C GLY A 108 -5.53 22.60 16.19
N ALA A 109 -6.76 23.09 16.35
CA ALA A 109 -7.35 24.17 15.54
C ALA A 109 -6.56 25.49 15.56
N ASN A 110 -5.99 25.89 16.70
CA ASN A 110 -5.24 27.15 16.80
C ASN A 110 -3.96 27.13 15.93
N ALA A 111 -3.34 25.96 15.78
CA ALA A 111 -2.11 25.79 15.00
C ALA A 111 -2.37 25.82 13.49
N SER A 112 -3.53 25.32 13.07
CA SER A 112 -3.97 25.18 11.68
C SER A 112 -5.04 26.20 11.27
N ALA A 113 -5.28 27.23 12.08
CA ALA A 113 -6.33 28.24 11.87
C ALA A 113 -6.21 28.95 10.51
N LEU A 114 -4.98 29.09 9.98
CA LEU A 114 -4.76 29.69 8.65
C LEU A 114 -5.30 28.83 7.49
N TYR A 115 -5.69 27.58 7.75
CA TYR A 115 -6.40 26.73 6.79
C TYR A 115 -7.92 26.77 6.97
N GLY A 116 -8.45 27.55 7.93
CA GLY A 116 -9.89 27.66 8.19
C GLY A 116 -10.53 26.38 8.71
N SER A 117 -11.80 26.17 8.38
CA SER A 117 -12.62 25.05 8.89
C SER A 117 -12.06 23.68 8.54
N ILE A 118 -11.44 23.51 7.37
CA ILE A 118 -10.80 22.25 6.96
C ILE A 118 -9.58 21.90 7.82
N GLY A 119 -8.98 22.88 8.49
CA GLY A 119 -7.89 22.71 9.43
C GLY A 119 -8.31 22.45 10.87
N GLN A 120 -9.61 22.41 11.21
CA GLN A 120 -10.08 22.36 12.61
C GLN A 120 -9.50 21.19 13.44
N ASN A 121 -9.19 20.07 12.79
CA ASN A 121 -8.65 18.87 13.44
C ASN A 121 -7.12 18.83 13.48
N GLY A 122 -6.45 19.94 13.17
CA GLY A 122 -5.01 19.99 12.95
C GLY A 122 -4.62 19.62 11.52
N ALA A 123 -3.32 19.69 11.24
CA ALA A 123 -2.78 19.43 9.91
C ALA A 123 -1.41 18.75 9.93
N ILE A 124 -1.15 17.93 8.91
CA ILE A 124 0.17 17.41 8.58
C ILE A 124 0.65 18.18 7.36
N MET A 125 1.69 18.98 7.54
CA MET A 125 2.27 19.83 6.52
C MET A 125 3.54 19.21 5.97
N ILE A 126 3.58 19.00 4.67
CA ILE A 126 4.76 18.56 3.94
C ILE A 126 5.34 19.79 3.23
N THR A 127 6.61 20.05 3.47
CA THR A 127 7.39 21.06 2.73
C THR A 127 8.38 20.32 1.85
N THR A 128 8.37 20.58 0.55
CA THR A 128 9.32 19.97 -0.38
C THR A 128 10.66 20.73 -0.39
N LYS A 129 11.74 20.01 -0.71
CA LYS A 129 13.10 20.52 -0.80
C LYS A 129 13.17 21.64 -1.83
N ARG A 130 13.84 22.72 -1.44
CA ARG A 130 14.24 23.81 -2.32
C ARG A 130 15.74 23.73 -2.56
N GLY A 131 16.18 24.30 -3.67
CA GLY A 131 17.60 24.46 -3.89
C GLY A 131 18.22 25.36 -2.82
N LYS A 132 19.37 24.94 -2.29
CA LYS A 132 20.18 25.69 -1.32
C LYS A 132 21.64 25.56 -1.72
N GLY A 133 22.43 26.63 -1.55
CA GLY A 133 23.87 26.65 -1.85
C GLY A 133 24.22 27.68 -2.93
N LYS A 134 25.47 27.64 -3.41
CA LYS A 134 25.95 28.50 -4.51
C LYS A 134 26.30 27.73 -5.79
N ASP A 135 26.18 26.41 -5.78
CA ASP A 135 26.73 25.54 -6.83
C ASP A 135 25.70 24.57 -7.42
N LEU A 136 26.10 23.95 -8.53
CA LEU A 136 25.42 22.81 -9.11
C LEU A 136 25.59 21.60 -8.19
N SER A 137 24.49 20.94 -7.86
CA SER A 137 24.47 19.69 -7.12
C SER A 137 23.62 18.66 -7.86
N VAL A 138 24.15 17.45 -7.95
CA VAL A 138 23.45 16.28 -8.51
C VAL A 138 23.43 15.21 -7.44
N ASP A 139 22.23 14.83 -7.02
CA ASP A 139 22.01 13.76 -6.06
C ASP A 139 21.38 12.56 -6.77
N VAL A 140 21.95 11.38 -6.56
CA VAL A 140 21.39 10.12 -7.01
C VAL A 140 21.17 9.23 -5.79
N ASN A 141 19.95 8.75 -5.62
CA ASN A 141 19.62 7.77 -4.59
C ASN A 141 19.01 6.53 -5.22
N SER A 142 19.51 5.36 -4.83
CA SER A 142 18.91 4.08 -5.18
C SER A 142 18.86 3.22 -3.93
N SER A 143 17.71 2.59 -3.69
CA SER A 143 17.50 1.70 -2.55
C SER A 143 16.60 0.54 -2.96
N THR A 144 16.88 -0.63 -2.41
CA THR A 144 16.07 -1.83 -2.61
C THR A 144 15.84 -2.52 -1.28
N GLN A 145 14.58 -2.83 -0.99
CA GLN A 145 14.14 -3.57 0.17
C GLN A 145 13.46 -4.86 -0.28
N ILE A 146 13.76 -5.94 0.43
CA ILE A 146 13.21 -7.27 0.16
C ILE A 146 12.24 -7.62 1.30
N GLN A 147 11.05 -8.09 0.94
CA GLN A 147 10.05 -8.61 1.87
C GLN A 147 9.92 -10.13 1.64
N PRO A 148 10.67 -10.97 2.38
CA PRO A 148 10.75 -12.41 2.11
C PRO A 148 9.47 -13.18 2.51
N SER A 149 8.80 -12.78 3.58
CA SER A 149 7.60 -13.46 4.09
C SER A 149 6.86 -12.59 5.11
N PHE A 150 5.75 -13.13 5.63
CA PHE A 150 5.02 -12.58 6.78
C PHE A 150 5.86 -12.71 8.07
N ILE A 151 5.69 -11.74 8.97
CA ILE A 151 6.34 -11.77 10.30
C ILE A 151 5.78 -12.93 11.14
N ARG A 152 4.47 -13.19 11.04
CA ARG A 152 3.80 -14.28 11.73
C ARG A 152 2.55 -14.69 10.95
N ILE A 153 2.30 -15.98 10.89
CA ILE A 153 1.07 -16.57 10.37
C ILE A 153 0.38 -17.25 11.56
N PRO A 154 -0.95 -17.14 11.72
CA PRO A 154 -1.67 -17.88 12.76
C PRO A 154 -1.40 -19.39 12.67
N GLU A 155 -1.29 -20.04 13.82
CA GLU A 155 -1.26 -21.50 13.88
C GLU A 155 -2.67 -22.03 13.59
N VAL A 156 -2.77 -22.99 12.66
CA VAL A 156 -4.02 -23.61 12.24
C VAL A 156 -3.97 -25.10 12.52
N GLN A 157 -5.15 -25.71 12.72
CA GLN A 157 -5.26 -27.15 12.91
C GLN A 157 -4.81 -27.89 11.63
N THR A 158 -4.14 -29.04 11.79
CA THR A 158 -3.64 -29.86 10.68
C THR A 158 -4.11 -31.31 10.75
N GLU A 159 -5.08 -31.63 11.60
CA GLU A 159 -5.50 -33.02 11.87
C GLU A 159 -6.72 -33.42 11.04
N TYR A 160 -7.60 -32.47 10.70
CA TYR A 160 -8.85 -32.73 10.00
C TYR A 160 -8.88 -31.99 8.66
N GLY A 161 -9.31 -32.66 7.59
CA GLY A 161 -9.40 -32.06 6.26
C GLY A 161 -10.77 -31.43 5.98
N ALA A 162 -10.99 -31.08 4.71
CA ALA A 162 -12.28 -30.64 4.19
C ALA A 162 -13.40 -31.63 4.55
N GLY A 163 -14.60 -31.10 4.80
CA GLY A 163 -15.81 -31.86 5.10
C GLY A 163 -16.59 -31.36 6.31
N PHE A 164 -17.63 -32.12 6.66
CA PHE A 164 -18.52 -31.82 7.78
C PHE A 164 -18.92 -33.08 8.53
N LYS A 165 -19.06 -32.96 9.86
CA LYS A 165 -19.45 -34.08 10.74
C LYS A 165 -18.56 -35.32 10.52
N GLY A 166 -17.27 -35.11 10.26
CA GLY A 166 -16.30 -36.19 10.05
C GLY A 166 -16.44 -36.93 8.72
N LYS A 167 -17.16 -36.36 7.73
CA LYS A 167 -17.37 -36.98 6.41
C LYS A 167 -16.92 -36.06 5.29
N TYR A 168 -16.36 -36.65 4.24
CA TYR A 168 -15.94 -35.95 3.04
C TYR A 168 -15.90 -36.86 1.82
N THR A 169 -16.46 -36.38 0.71
CA THR A 169 -16.14 -36.87 -0.64
C THR A 169 -16.40 -35.75 -1.63
N TYR A 170 -15.46 -35.53 -2.55
CA TYR A 170 -15.60 -34.53 -3.61
C TYR A 170 -16.48 -35.07 -4.73
N THR A 171 -17.38 -34.22 -5.20
CA THR A 171 -18.36 -34.50 -6.25
C THR A 171 -18.24 -33.50 -7.39
N ASP A 172 -18.42 -32.22 -7.13
CA ASP A 172 -18.39 -31.15 -8.13
C ASP A 172 -17.88 -29.81 -7.59
N GLY A 173 -17.53 -29.74 -6.31
CA GLY A 173 -17.07 -28.53 -5.63
C GLY A 173 -18.20 -27.57 -5.25
N SER A 174 -19.48 -27.93 -5.46
CA SER A 174 -20.63 -27.10 -5.09
C SER A 174 -20.77 -26.89 -3.57
N GLY A 175 -20.06 -27.67 -2.76
CA GLY A 175 -20.19 -27.70 -1.30
C GLY A 175 -21.43 -28.47 -0.84
N GLY A 176 -22.16 -29.09 -1.77
CA GLY A 176 -23.36 -29.87 -1.50
C GLY A 176 -23.04 -31.24 -0.89
N GLY A 177 -24.00 -31.76 -0.11
CA GLY A 177 -23.93 -33.11 0.45
C GLY A 177 -22.66 -33.35 1.28
N PRO A 178 -21.85 -34.38 0.96
CA PRO A 178 -20.69 -34.77 1.75
C PRO A 178 -19.49 -33.83 1.62
N GLU A 179 -19.49 -32.86 0.70
CA GLU A 179 -18.42 -31.84 0.60
C GLU A 179 -18.46 -30.83 1.76
N GLY A 180 -19.60 -30.72 2.46
CA GLY A 180 -19.68 -29.96 3.71
C GLY A 180 -19.48 -28.46 3.57
N SER A 181 -19.96 -27.85 2.46
CA SER A 181 -19.96 -26.39 2.25
C SER A 181 -18.57 -25.72 2.32
N GLY A 182 -17.49 -26.48 2.10
CA GLY A 182 -16.11 -25.97 2.20
C GLY A 182 -15.60 -25.81 3.64
N TRP A 183 -16.26 -26.44 4.61
CA TRP A 183 -15.77 -26.50 5.98
C TRP A 183 -14.60 -27.46 6.13
N ILE A 184 -13.82 -27.29 7.20
CA ILE A 184 -12.64 -28.10 7.53
C ILE A 184 -12.89 -28.99 8.76
N TRP A 185 -14.11 -29.54 8.85
CA TRP A 185 -14.55 -30.44 9.93
C TRP A 185 -14.81 -31.85 9.39
N GLY A 186 -13.97 -32.28 8.46
CA GLY A 186 -14.02 -33.56 7.78
C GLY A 186 -13.36 -34.70 8.58
N PRO A 187 -13.10 -35.84 7.92
CA PRO A 187 -12.36 -36.94 8.49
C PRO A 187 -10.97 -36.51 8.96
N LYS A 188 -10.40 -37.25 9.91
CA LYS A 188 -9.00 -37.10 10.30
C LYS A 188 -8.10 -37.51 9.12
N LEU A 189 -7.05 -36.73 8.89
CA LEU A 189 -6.05 -36.97 7.86
C LEU A 189 -5.05 -38.03 8.29
N ASP A 190 -4.34 -38.58 7.30
CA ASP A 190 -3.24 -39.53 7.52
C ASP A 190 -3.67 -40.79 8.29
N GLN A 191 -4.94 -41.17 8.18
CA GLN A 191 -5.49 -42.36 8.82
C GLN A 191 -5.07 -43.62 8.05
N PRO A 192 -4.35 -44.56 8.68
CA PRO A 192 -4.01 -45.82 8.04
C PRO A 192 -5.26 -46.66 7.73
N ASP A 193 -5.31 -47.22 6.53
CA ASP A 193 -6.32 -48.19 6.12
C ASP A 193 -5.69 -49.28 5.23
N PRO A 194 -5.38 -50.47 5.79
CA PRO A 194 -4.72 -51.55 5.05
C PRO A 194 -5.59 -52.18 3.96
N THR A 195 -6.88 -51.81 3.88
CA THR A 195 -7.79 -52.33 2.84
C THR A 195 -7.71 -51.52 1.54
N THR A 196 -7.03 -50.38 1.56
CA THR A 196 -6.87 -49.49 0.40
C THR A 196 -5.52 -49.71 -0.29
N PRO A 197 -5.40 -49.44 -1.60
CA PRO A 197 -4.13 -49.53 -2.32
C PRO A 197 -3.03 -48.62 -1.76
N SER A 198 -3.37 -47.43 -1.26
CA SER A 198 -2.38 -46.50 -0.68
C SER A 198 -1.99 -46.82 0.76
N GLY A 199 -2.73 -47.68 1.46
CA GLY A 199 -2.56 -47.94 2.90
C GLY A 199 -3.12 -46.83 3.80
N PHE A 200 -3.84 -45.86 3.24
CA PHE A 200 -4.50 -44.77 3.95
C PHE A 200 -5.98 -44.68 3.59
N PHE A 201 -6.81 -44.08 4.43
CA PHE A 201 -8.18 -43.77 4.06
C PHE A 201 -8.23 -43.01 2.73
N GLU A 202 -8.96 -43.54 1.75
CA GLU A 202 -9.09 -42.97 0.42
C GLU A 202 -10.50 -42.41 0.20
N THR A 203 -10.58 -41.23 -0.40
CA THR A 203 -11.86 -40.61 -0.81
C THR A 203 -11.65 -39.79 -2.08
N PRO A 204 -12.66 -39.68 -2.96
CA PRO A 204 -12.63 -38.73 -4.06
C PRO A 204 -12.31 -37.31 -3.58
N GLN A 205 -11.37 -36.66 -4.27
CA GLN A 205 -10.87 -35.32 -3.99
C GLN A 205 -10.92 -34.46 -5.28
N PHE A 206 -10.77 -33.15 -5.17
CA PHE A 206 -10.85 -32.24 -6.32
C PHE A 206 -9.77 -32.49 -7.39
N ASN A 207 -8.65 -33.07 -6.98
CA ASN A 207 -7.52 -33.46 -7.83
C ASN A 207 -7.55 -34.95 -8.22
N SER A 208 -8.61 -35.68 -7.86
CA SER A 208 -8.79 -37.07 -8.28
C SER A 208 -8.86 -37.19 -9.81
N PRO A 209 -8.14 -38.14 -10.42
CA PRO A 209 -8.33 -38.48 -11.81
C PRO A 209 -9.76 -38.97 -12.07
N VAL A 210 -10.25 -38.75 -13.29
CA VAL A 210 -11.52 -39.31 -13.75
C VAL A 210 -11.25 -40.64 -14.44
N ASP A 211 -11.93 -41.69 -14.01
CA ASP A 211 -11.94 -42.98 -14.67
C ASP A 211 -12.61 -42.86 -16.05
N LEU A 212 -11.89 -43.20 -17.12
CA LEU A 212 -12.34 -42.99 -18.50
C LEU A 212 -13.52 -43.89 -18.91
N VAL A 213 -13.78 -44.98 -18.18
CA VAL A 213 -14.84 -45.94 -18.50
C VAL A 213 -16.12 -45.58 -17.78
N THR A 214 -16.03 -45.27 -16.49
CA THR A 214 -17.17 -45.02 -15.61
C THR A 214 -17.51 -43.54 -15.46
N GLY A 215 -16.57 -42.64 -15.81
CA GLY A 215 -16.70 -41.20 -15.62
C GLY A 215 -16.64 -40.75 -14.15
N LYS A 216 -16.33 -41.65 -13.22
CA LYS A 216 -16.26 -41.36 -11.78
C LYS A 216 -14.86 -40.93 -11.36
N LEU A 217 -14.77 -40.15 -10.29
CA LEU A 217 -13.49 -39.79 -9.68
C LEU A 217 -12.89 -40.99 -8.96
N ILE A 218 -11.61 -41.23 -9.23
CA ILE A 218 -10.82 -42.28 -8.57
C ILE A 218 -10.41 -41.75 -7.18
N PRO A 219 -10.78 -42.43 -6.07
CA PRO A 219 -10.37 -42.04 -4.73
C PRO A 219 -8.85 -41.87 -4.61
N LEU A 220 -8.42 -40.88 -3.83
CA LEU A 220 -7.01 -40.63 -3.51
C LEU A 220 -6.81 -40.71 -1.99
N PRO A 221 -5.59 -40.98 -1.51
CA PRO A 221 -5.27 -40.96 -0.09
C PRO A 221 -5.58 -39.58 0.52
N PHE A 222 -6.31 -39.59 1.65
CA PHE A 222 -6.71 -38.39 2.38
C PHE A 222 -5.64 -38.03 3.43
N ILE A 223 -4.61 -37.35 2.97
CA ILE A 223 -3.36 -37.08 3.70
C ILE A 223 -3.08 -35.58 3.80
N SER A 224 -2.30 -35.20 4.81
CA SER A 224 -1.86 -33.82 5.02
C SER A 224 -0.89 -33.36 3.94
N ARG A 225 -1.21 -32.25 3.25
CA ARG A 225 -0.36 -31.67 2.18
C ARG A 225 -0.37 -30.14 2.11
N GLY A 226 -1.28 -29.47 2.81
CA GLY A 226 -1.51 -28.03 2.77
C GLY A 226 -0.73 -27.19 3.78
N LYS A 227 0.13 -27.81 4.60
CA LYS A 227 0.85 -27.13 5.71
C LYS A 227 1.62 -25.89 5.27
N ASN A 228 2.13 -25.86 4.03
CA ASN A 228 2.95 -24.79 3.50
C ASN A 228 2.21 -23.84 2.55
N ASN A 229 0.88 -23.95 2.42
CA ASN A 229 0.10 -23.21 1.40
C ASN A 229 0.35 -21.70 1.37
N VAL A 230 0.50 -21.06 2.53
CA VAL A 230 0.83 -19.62 2.59
C VAL A 230 2.21 -19.36 1.99
N LYS A 231 3.21 -20.17 2.34
CA LYS A 231 4.57 -20.02 1.80
C LYS A 231 4.64 -20.34 0.30
N ASP A 232 3.85 -21.30 -0.17
CA ASP A 232 3.89 -21.80 -1.54
C ASP A 232 3.13 -20.89 -2.52
N PHE A 233 2.11 -20.16 -2.03
CA PHE A 233 1.36 -19.18 -2.82
C PHE A 233 2.00 -17.79 -2.84
N PHE A 234 2.36 -17.24 -1.68
CA PHE A 234 2.90 -15.89 -1.60
C PHE A 234 4.37 -15.86 -2.02
N GLN A 235 4.73 -14.88 -2.84
CA GLN A 235 6.09 -14.68 -3.33
C GLN A 235 6.83 -13.61 -2.51
N THR A 236 8.17 -13.60 -2.60
CA THR A 236 8.99 -12.50 -2.10
C THR A 236 8.60 -11.18 -2.76
N GLY A 237 8.21 -10.22 -1.93
CA GLY A 237 7.95 -8.84 -2.32
C GLY A 237 9.25 -8.06 -2.42
N LEU A 238 9.22 -6.96 -3.18
CA LEU A 238 10.37 -6.09 -3.39
C LEU A 238 9.91 -4.64 -3.53
N ILE A 239 10.61 -3.72 -2.89
CA ILE A 239 10.43 -2.28 -3.08
C ILE A 239 11.76 -1.71 -3.56
N SER A 240 11.77 -1.10 -4.73
CA SER A 240 12.92 -0.34 -5.24
C SER A 240 12.54 1.12 -5.39
N SER A 241 13.37 2.01 -4.87
CA SER A 241 13.20 3.46 -5.01
C SER A 241 14.45 4.05 -5.64
N ASN A 242 14.26 4.76 -6.75
CA ASN A 242 15.32 5.44 -7.49
C ASN A 242 14.95 6.91 -7.64
N ASN A 243 15.85 7.80 -7.27
CA ASN A 243 15.69 9.24 -7.36
C ASN A 243 16.94 9.85 -7.99
N ILE A 244 16.74 10.79 -8.90
CA ILE A 244 17.77 11.70 -9.36
C ILE A 244 17.26 13.12 -9.16
N SER A 245 18.10 14.00 -8.63
CA SER A 245 17.77 15.41 -8.55
C SER A 245 18.95 16.29 -8.88
N ILE A 246 18.65 17.42 -9.51
CA ILE A 246 19.61 18.43 -9.91
C ILE A 246 19.17 19.74 -9.28
N THR A 247 20.09 20.37 -8.58
CA THR A 247 19.90 21.68 -7.96
C THR A 247 20.93 22.64 -8.50
N GLN A 248 20.49 23.80 -8.98
CA GLN A 248 21.37 24.92 -9.31
C GLN A 248 20.98 26.10 -8.45
N SER A 249 21.94 26.68 -7.75
CA SER A 249 21.71 27.86 -6.92
C SER A 249 22.70 28.97 -7.26
N ASN A 250 22.30 30.22 -7.04
CA ASN A 250 23.16 31.39 -7.11
C ASN A 250 22.68 32.45 -6.10
N GLU A 251 23.27 33.63 -6.13
CA GLU A 251 22.96 34.71 -5.17
C GLU A 251 21.55 35.28 -5.31
N LYS A 252 20.92 35.13 -6.48
CA LYS A 252 19.56 35.59 -6.75
C LYS A 252 18.52 34.52 -6.50
N GLY A 253 18.86 33.24 -6.48
CA GLY A 253 17.85 32.20 -6.33
C GLY A 253 18.38 30.80 -6.52
N ALA A 254 17.45 29.85 -6.44
CA ALA A 254 17.74 28.45 -6.65
C ALA A 254 16.63 27.78 -7.47
N PHE A 255 17.03 26.80 -8.26
CA PHE A 255 16.18 25.94 -9.06
C PHE A 255 16.52 24.48 -8.75
N ARG A 256 15.51 23.65 -8.57
CA ARG A 256 15.66 22.21 -8.36
C ARG A 256 14.68 21.46 -9.24
N ALA A 257 15.17 20.41 -9.90
CA ALA A 257 14.34 19.42 -10.57
C ALA A 257 14.67 18.03 -10.02
N SER A 258 13.66 17.18 -9.86
CA SER A 258 13.86 15.77 -9.50
C SER A 258 12.92 14.86 -10.28
N ALA A 259 13.43 13.66 -10.54
CA ALA A 259 12.66 12.55 -11.07
C ALA A 259 12.85 11.36 -10.14
N SER A 260 11.75 10.77 -9.70
CA SER A 260 11.73 9.63 -8.80
C SER A 260 10.86 8.52 -9.35
N HIS A 261 11.25 7.27 -9.13
CA HIS A 261 10.43 6.10 -9.43
C HIS A 261 10.52 5.09 -8.28
N ILE A 262 9.37 4.73 -7.74
CA ILE A 262 9.21 3.64 -6.78
C ILE A 262 8.49 2.49 -7.50
N TYR A 263 9.10 1.33 -7.51
CA TYR A 263 8.50 0.08 -7.95
C TYR A 263 8.33 -0.84 -6.73
N GLN A 264 7.09 -1.23 -6.45
CA GLN A 264 6.75 -2.18 -5.41
C GLN A 264 6.14 -3.44 -6.04
N LYS A 265 6.88 -4.54 -6.04
CA LYS A 265 6.37 -5.88 -6.35
C LYS A 265 5.63 -6.43 -5.14
N GLY A 266 4.36 -6.81 -5.32
CA GLY A 266 3.54 -7.39 -4.26
C GLY A 266 3.92 -8.83 -3.93
N ILE A 267 3.58 -9.26 -2.71
CA ILE A 267 3.74 -10.65 -2.26
C ILE A 267 2.67 -11.58 -2.85
N VAL A 268 1.55 -11.04 -3.34
CA VAL A 268 0.59 -11.82 -4.13
C VAL A 268 1.13 -11.92 -5.56
N PRO A 269 1.11 -13.11 -6.20
CA PRO A 269 1.48 -13.25 -7.60
C PRO A 269 0.71 -12.27 -8.50
N ASN A 270 1.33 -11.82 -9.59
CA ASN A 270 0.72 -10.88 -10.55
C ASN A 270 0.21 -9.57 -9.92
N THR A 271 0.90 -9.05 -8.90
CA THR A 271 0.58 -7.74 -8.31
C THR A 271 1.82 -6.87 -8.19
N ASP A 272 1.66 -5.59 -8.51
CA ASP A 272 2.68 -4.57 -8.37
C ASP A 272 2.06 -3.19 -8.17
N LEU A 273 2.90 -2.21 -7.85
CA LEU A 273 2.56 -0.80 -7.83
C LEU A 273 3.75 0.00 -8.32
N ASN A 274 3.51 0.87 -9.29
CA ASN A 274 4.48 1.82 -9.79
C ASN A 274 4.08 3.23 -9.36
N ASN A 275 5.05 4.01 -8.93
CA ASN A 275 4.84 5.40 -8.54
C ASN A 275 5.98 6.27 -9.06
N SER A 276 5.71 7.06 -10.09
CA SER A 276 6.67 7.97 -10.71
C SER A 276 6.34 9.41 -10.33
N SER A 277 7.33 10.17 -9.88
CA SER A 277 7.17 11.58 -9.51
C SER A 277 8.17 12.45 -10.24
N PHE A 278 7.72 13.62 -10.67
CA PHE A 278 8.54 14.69 -11.22
C PHE A 278 8.26 15.97 -10.45
N ASN A 279 9.27 16.54 -9.81
CA ASN A 279 9.15 17.80 -9.08
C ASN A 279 10.06 18.85 -9.73
N VAL A 280 9.52 20.05 -9.89
CA VAL A 280 10.28 21.25 -10.25
C VAL A 280 9.94 22.33 -9.24
N SER A 281 10.97 22.92 -8.66
CA SER A 281 10.83 24.05 -7.75
C SER A 281 11.85 25.13 -8.06
N GLY A 282 11.47 26.39 -7.86
CA GLY A 282 12.36 27.51 -8.02
C GLY A 282 11.98 28.66 -7.11
N ASN A 283 12.98 29.29 -6.50
CA ASN A 283 12.83 30.57 -5.83
C ASN A 283 13.79 31.57 -6.45
N TYR A 284 13.31 32.75 -6.81
CA TYR A 284 14.12 33.77 -7.44
C TYR A 284 13.78 35.16 -6.91
N LYS A 285 14.84 35.88 -6.55
CA LYS A 285 14.82 37.27 -6.13
C LYS A 285 14.99 38.14 -7.38
N LEU A 286 13.87 38.60 -7.92
CA LEU A 286 13.84 39.49 -9.08
C LEU A 286 14.40 40.87 -8.72
N SER A 287 14.18 41.34 -7.49
CA SER A 287 14.78 42.54 -6.91
C SER A 287 14.87 42.43 -5.38
N ASP A 288 15.48 43.41 -4.71
CA ASP A 288 15.47 43.49 -3.23
C ASP A 288 14.08 43.55 -2.61
N ALA A 289 13.10 44.02 -3.39
CA ALA A 289 11.71 44.13 -2.96
C ALA A 289 10.84 42.94 -3.42
N PHE A 290 11.22 42.19 -4.45
CA PHE A 290 10.32 41.20 -5.08
C PHE A 290 10.94 39.82 -5.20
N THR A 291 10.28 38.83 -4.62
CA THR A 291 10.66 37.41 -4.70
C THR A 291 9.51 36.56 -5.22
N ILE A 292 9.84 35.61 -6.10
CA ILE A 292 8.91 34.60 -6.61
C ILE A 292 9.40 33.22 -6.15
N ASP A 293 8.47 32.38 -5.74
CA ASP A 293 8.67 30.98 -5.41
C ASP A 293 7.58 30.16 -6.11
N ALA A 294 7.98 29.27 -7.00
CA ALA A 294 7.10 28.43 -7.79
C ALA A 294 7.47 26.96 -7.59
N ARG A 295 6.46 26.11 -7.48
CA ARG A 295 6.61 24.65 -7.38
C ARG A 295 5.58 23.97 -8.24
N LEU A 296 5.99 22.88 -8.86
CA LEU A 296 5.15 21.97 -9.63
C LEU A 296 5.58 20.54 -9.29
N ASN A 297 4.63 19.73 -8.87
CA ASN A 297 4.78 18.31 -8.63
C ASN A 297 3.80 17.59 -9.56
N TYR A 298 4.30 16.63 -10.32
CA TYR A 298 3.50 15.66 -11.03
C TYR A 298 3.81 14.27 -10.47
N ASN A 299 2.78 13.49 -10.21
CA ASN A 299 2.88 12.16 -9.64
C ASN A 299 1.94 11.22 -10.38
N ARG A 300 2.45 10.08 -10.86
CA ARG A 300 1.66 9.03 -11.50
C ARG A 300 1.79 7.73 -10.73
N GLN A 301 0.67 7.24 -10.23
CA GLN A 301 0.53 5.94 -9.60
C GLN A 301 -0.15 5.01 -10.60
N PHE A 302 0.48 3.88 -10.91
CA PHE A 302 -0.11 2.93 -11.85
C PHE A 302 0.17 1.48 -11.49
N THR A 303 -0.81 0.63 -11.76
CA THR A 303 -0.71 -0.82 -11.64
C THR A 303 -1.71 -1.49 -12.55
N LYS A 304 -1.34 -2.65 -13.10
CA LYS A 304 -2.27 -3.52 -13.83
C LYS A 304 -3.13 -4.35 -12.89
N ASN A 305 -2.64 -4.60 -11.68
CA ASN A 305 -3.34 -5.40 -10.69
C ASN A 305 -2.75 -5.23 -9.28
N PHE A 306 -3.64 -5.16 -8.29
CA PHE A 306 -3.29 -5.12 -6.87
C PHE A 306 -4.31 -5.93 -6.07
N PRO A 307 -3.89 -6.56 -4.97
CA PRO A 307 -4.77 -7.44 -4.22
C PRO A 307 -5.85 -6.64 -3.51
N GLU A 308 -6.95 -7.32 -3.20
CA GLU A 308 -7.97 -6.82 -2.30
C GLU A 308 -7.79 -7.48 -0.93
N THR A 309 -7.94 -6.70 0.13
CA THR A 309 -7.74 -7.14 1.51
C THR A 309 -8.94 -6.78 2.37
N GLY A 310 -9.09 -7.45 3.50
CA GLY A 310 -10.28 -7.34 4.37
C GLY A 310 -11.03 -8.67 4.52
N TYR A 311 -12.25 -8.62 5.07
CA TYR A 311 -13.10 -9.80 5.21
C TYR A 311 -13.79 -10.11 3.88
N GLY A 312 -13.52 -11.27 3.27
CA GLY A 312 -14.06 -11.58 1.96
C GLY A 312 -13.37 -12.76 1.26
N PRO A 313 -14.02 -13.37 0.24
CA PRO A 313 -13.40 -14.38 -0.62
C PRO A 313 -12.31 -13.79 -1.52
N THR A 314 -12.29 -12.47 -1.67
CA THR A 314 -11.23 -11.72 -2.36
C THR A 314 -9.90 -11.72 -1.60
N ASN A 315 -9.92 -11.95 -0.28
CA ASN A 315 -8.71 -11.96 0.53
C ASN A 315 -8.03 -13.35 0.52
N TYR A 316 -6.82 -13.38 -0.05
CA TYR A 316 -6.00 -14.59 -0.18
C TYR A 316 -5.64 -15.23 1.17
N LEU A 317 -5.24 -14.43 2.17
CA LEU A 317 -4.91 -14.97 3.51
C LEU A 317 -6.15 -15.52 4.21
N TYR A 318 -7.28 -14.81 4.09
CA TYR A 318 -8.54 -15.25 4.65
C TYR A 318 -8.91 -16.64 4.11
N ASN A 319 -8.80 -16.84 2.79
CA ASN A 319 -9.04 -18.13 2.16
C ASN A 319 -8.00 -19.19 2.60
N LEU A 320 -6.70 -18.92 2.40
CA LEU A 320 -5.63 -19.90 2.59
C LEU A 320 -5.42 -20.35 4.04
N VAL A 321 -5.72 -19.49 5.02
CA VAL A 321 -5.51 -19.80 6.45
C VAL A 321 -6.77 -20.38 7.09
N LEU A 322 -7.96 -19.89 6.73
CA LEU A 322 -9.19 -20.28 7.44
C LEU A 322 -10.00 -21.36 6.72
N TRP A 323 -9.93 -21.43 5.39
CA TRP A 323 -10.86 -22.24 4.59
C TRP A 323 -10.19 -23.29 3.73
N THR A 324 -8.97 -23.04 3.26
CA THR A 324 -8.16 -24.07 2.61
C THR A 324 -7.66 -25.05 3.65
N GLY A 325 -8.31 -26.22 3.70
CA GLY A 325 -7.96 -27.29 4.63
C GLY A 325 -6.54 -27.83 4.45
N PRO A 326 -5.98 -28.46 5.51
CA PRO A 326 -4.64 -29.06 5.46
C PRO A 326 -4.52 -30.23 4.48
N ASP A 327 -5.63 -30.73 3.95
CA ASP A 327 -5.72 -31.75 2.89
C ASP A 327 -5.51 -31.18 1.48
N VAL A 328 -5.59 -29.87 1.29
CA VAL A 328 -5.46 -29.21 -0.01
C VAL A 328 -4.08 -28.58 -0.12
N SER A 329 -3.31 -28.95 -1.15
CA SER A 329 -2.08 -28.25 -1.51
C SER A 329 -2.40 -27.15 -2.52
N VAL A 330 -1.90 -25.93 -2.29
CA VAL A 330 -2.06 -24.83 -3.23
C VAL A 330 -1.30 -25.10 -4.55
N GLU A 331 -0.26 -25.92 -4.52
CA GLU A 331 0.46 -26.32 -5.73
C GLU A 331 -0.42 -27.08 -6.72
N ASP A 332 -1.34 -27.92 -6.22
CA ASP A 332 -2.34 -28.64 -7.04
C ASP A 332 -3.34 -27.67 -7.72
N LEU A 333 -3.40 -26.42 -7.25
CA LEU A 333 -4.25 -25.36 -7.77
C LEU A 333 -3.54 -24.47 -8.82
N ARG A 334 -2.25 -24.66 -9.13
CA ARG A 334 -1.53 -23.87 -10.15
C ARG A 334 -2.17 -23.95 -11.54
N ASN A 335 -2.59 -25.15 -11.95
CA ASN A 335 -3.35 -25.34 -13.18
C ASN A 335 -4.83 -25.05 -12.89
N TYR A 336 -5.17 -23.77 -12.84
CA TYR A 336 -6.42 -23.30 -12.29
C TYR A 336 -7.62 -23.34 -13.26
N TRP A 337 -7.44 -23.83 -14.49
CA TRP A 337 -8.55 -24.08 -15.41
C TRP A 337 -8.93 -25.56 -15.41
N VAL A 338 -10.22 -25.84 -15.52
CA VAL A 338 -10.68 -27.19 -15.87
C VAL A 338 -10.28 -27.45 -17.33
N PRO A 339 -9.56 -28.56 -17.63
CA PRO A 339 -9.13 -28.86 -19.00
C PRO A 339 -10.30 -28.81 -19.99
N GLY A 340 -10.14 -28.06 -21.09
CA GLY A 340 -11.17 -27.87 -22.12
C GLY A 340 -12.27 -26.87 -21.76
N LYS A 341 -12.15 -26.15 -20.63
CA LYS A 341 -13.06 -25.07 -20.19
C LYS A 341 -12.29 -23.81 -19.77
N GLU A 342 -11.15 -23.58 -20.40
CA GLU A 342 -10.30 -22.40 -20.18
C GLU A 342 -11.11 -21.12 -20.41
N GLY A 343 -11.01 -20.14 -19.51
CA GLY A 343 -11.79 -18.91 -19.56
C GLY A 343 -13.26 -19.05 -19.15
N ILE A 344 -13.74 -20.26 -18.81
CA ILE A 344 -15.14 -20.52 -18.48
C ILE A 344 -15.28 -21.05 -17.05
N GLN A 345 -14.43 -21.99 -16.63
CA GLN A 345 -14.56 -22.66 -15.34
C GLN A 345 -13.21 -22.84 -14.66
N GLN A 346 -13.02 -22.13 -13.55
CA GLN A 346 -11.89 -22.36 -12.67
C GLN A 346 -11.94 -23.77 -12.04
N ARG A 347 -10.77 -24.34 -11.79
CA ARG A 347 -10.57 -25.60 -11.06
C ARG A 347 -10.23 -25.26 -9.62
N ASN A 348 -11.04 -25.71 -8.67
CA ASN A 348 -10.80 -25.48 -7.25
C ASN A 348 -11.38 -26.63 -6.41
N TYR A 349 -10.91 -26.76 -5.16
CA TYR A 349 -11.48 -27.69 -4.19
C TYR A 349 -12.86 -27.25 -3.67
N ASN A 350 -13.14 -25.95 -3.74
CA ASN A 350 -14.42 -25.36 -3.37
C ASN A 350 -14.83 -24.37 -4.46
N LEU A 351 -16.03 -24.55 -5.02
CA LEU A 351 -16.63 -23.66 -6.01
C LEU A 351 -17.88 -22.93 -5.47
N SER A 352 -18.14 -23.03 -4.17
CA SER A 352 -19.29 -22.41 -3.50
C SER A 352 -18.95 -21.02 -2.95
N TYR A 353 -17.80 -20.87 -2.29
CA TYR A 353 -17.49 -19.68 -1.50
C TYR A 353 -16.16 -19.03 -1.86
N TYR A 354 -15.18 -19.82 -2.32
CA TYR A 354 -13.81 -19.35 -2.50
C TYR A 354 -13.29 -19.63 -3.90
N ASN A 355 -12.36 -18.78 -4.33
CA ASN A 355 -11.69 -18.93 -5.61
C ASN A 355 -10.39 -19.72 -5.45
N ASN A 356 -9.97 -20.36 -6.53
CA ASN A 356 -8.60 -20.77 -6.70
C ASN A 356 -7.71 -19.52 -6.62
N PRO A 357 -6.68 -19.51 -5.76
CA PRO A 357 -5.91 -18.30 -5.49
C PRO A 357 -5.06 -17.87 -6.69
N PHE A 358 -4.59 -18.79 -7.53
CA PHE A 358 -3.89 -18.43 -8.77
C PHE A 358 -4.86 -17.88 -9.81
N PHE A 359 -6.03 -18.50 -10.00
CA PHE A 359 -7.08 -17.95 -10.86
C PHE A 359 -7.41 -16.52 -10.47
N GLN A 360 -7.64 -16.27 -9.17
CA GLN A 360 -7.94 -14.92 -8.69
C GLN A 360 -6.79 -13.94 -8.97
N ALA A 361 -5.54 -14.33 -8.72
CA ALA A 361 -4.38 -13.46 -8.95
C ALA A 361 -4.20 -13.07 -10.42
N TYR A 362 -4.45 -13.99 -11.36
CA TYR A 362 -4.16 -13.80 -12.79
C TYR A 362 -5.36 -13.35 -13.63
N GLU A 363 -6.59 -13.60 -13.17
CA GLU A 363 -7.80 -13.33 -13.96
C GLU A 363 -8.70 -12.25 -13.37
N TYR A 364 -8.69 -12.05 -12.05
CA TYR A 364 -9.41 -10.97 -11.38
C TYR A 364 -8.51 -9.74 -11.30
N LEU A 365 -8.51 -8.95 -12.38
CA LEU A 365 -7.57 -7.86 -12.58
C LEU A 365 -8.18 -6.50 -12.23
N ARG A 366 -7.44 -5.71 -11.46
CA ARG A 366 -7.85 -4.40 -10.97
C ARG A 366 -6.82 -3.37 -11.35
N GLY A 367 -6.97 -2.78 -12.54
CA GLY A 367 -6.09 -1.74 -13.01
C GLY A 367 -6.37 -0.41 -12.34
N TYR A 368 -5.32 0.34 -12.10
CA TYR A 368 -5.40 1.65 -11.46
C TYR A 368 -4.37 2.56 -12.09
N ASP A 369 -4.80 3.71 -12.61
CA ASP A 369 -3.95 4.77 -13.14
C ASP A 369 -4.41 6.09 -12.54
N LYS A 370 -3.56 6.74 -11.75
CA LYS A 370 -3.85 8.04 -11.15
C LYS A 370 -2.75 9.02 -11.42
N ASP A 371 -3.11 10.12 -12.08
CA ASP A 371 -2.28 11.30 -12.26
C ASP A 371 -2.65 12.32 -11.20
N ASN A 372 -1.65 12.88 -10.53
CA ASN A 372 -1.81 13.95 -9.55
C ASN A 372 -0.89 15.09 -9.93
N THR A 373 -1.43 16.30 -9.95
CA THR A 373 -0.67 17.53 -10.21
C THR A 373 -0.91 18.51 -9.08
N PHE A 374 0.17 18.92 -8.44
CA PHE A 374 0.18 19.98 -7.45
C PHE A 374 1.09 21.10 -7.89
N GLY A 375 0.59 22.32 -7.85
CA GLY A 375 1.39 23.50 -8.12
C GLY A 375 1.14 24.57 -7.07
N SER A 376 2.16 25.36 -6.80
CA SER A 376 2.04 26.55 -5.96
C SER A 376 2.86 27.68 -6.56
N LEU A 377 2.29 28.88 -6.56
CA LEU A 377 2.96 30.11 -6.94
C LEU A 377 2.84 31.10 -5.79
N ASN A 378 3.98 31.54 -5.27
CA ASN A 378 4.12 32.49 -4.19
C ASN A 378 4.88 33.70 -4.73
N MET A 379 4.29 34.89 -4.62
CA MET A 379 4.95 36.15 -4.92
C MET A 379 4.94 37.00 -3.66
N ASN A 380 6.09 37.54 -3.27
CA ASN A 380 6.21 38.42 -2.12
C ASN A 380 6.80 39.75 -2.55
N TYR A 381 6.12 40.84 -2.22
CA TYR A 381 6.53 42.20 -2.52
C TYR A 381 6.67 43.01 -1.23
N LYS A 382 7.89 43.45 -0.95
CA LYS A 382 8.24 44.30 0.20
C LYS A 382 8.04 45.77 -0.18
N ILE A 383 7.01 46.39 0.36
CA ILE A 383 6.70 47.81 0.12
C ILE A 383 7.59 48.70 1.00
N SER A 384 7.84 48.27 2.25
CA SER A 384 8.72 48.95 3.20
C SER A 384 9.36 47.94 4.17
N PRO A 385 10.30 48.33 5.04
CA PRO A 385 10.82 47.45 6.09
C PRO A 385 9.74 46.86 7.01
N ALA A 386 8.61 47.54 7.17
CA ALA A 386 7.52 47.13 8.05
C ALA A 386 6.33 46.47 7.31
N PHE A 387 6.26 46.56 5.98
CA PHE A 387 5.10 46.11 5.22
C PHE A 387 5.47 45.29 3.98
N SER A 388 4.85 44.11 3.85
CA SER A 388 4.98 43.24 2.69
C SER A 388 3.62 42.67 2.30
N VAL A 389 3.42 42.50 1.00
CA VAL A 389 2.24 41.85 0.43
C VAL A 389 2.66 40.51 -0.16
N GLN A 390 1.96 39.44 0.24
CA GLN A 390 2.15 38.11 -0.32
C GLN A 390 0.93 37.70 -1.13
N PHE A 391 1.15 37.36 -2.39
CA PHE A 391 0.18 36.68 -3.23
C PHE A 391 0.52 35.19 -3.30
N ARG A 392 -0.48 34.34 -3.10
CA ARG A 392 -0.35 32.89 -3.22
C ARG A 392 -1.48 32.32 -4.05
N ASN A 393 -1.12 31.48 -5.00
CA ASN A 393 -2.06 30.64 -5.73
C ASN A 393 -1.56 29.19 -5.72
N GLY A 394 -2.47 28.24 -5.89
CA GLY A 394 -2.09 26.85 -6.08
C GLY A 394 -3.16 26.05 -6.78
N VAL A 395 -2.71 24.95 -7.36
CA VAL A 395 -3.53 23.95 -8.04
C VAL A 395 -3.31 22.60 -7.39
N ASN A 396 -4.39 21.88 -7.15
CA ASN A 396 -4.38 20.47 -6.76
C ASN A 396 -5.42 19.79 -7.64
N SER A 397 -4.97 18.99 -8.60
CA SER A 397 -5.82 18.27 -9.53
C SER A 397 -5.39 16.81 -9.60
N TYR A 398 -6.35 15.93 -9.84
CA TYR A 398 -6.05 14.54 -10.14
C TYR A 398 -7.02 13.97 -11.17
N GLY A 399 -6.50 13.04 -11.98
CA GLY A 399 -7.28 12.16 -12.84
C GLY A 399 -7.12 10.73 -12.33
N LEU A 400 -8.22 9.98 -12.27
CA LEU A 400 -8.19 8.57 -11.86
C LEU A 400 -8.95 7.76 -12.89
N ASN A 401 -8.25 6.80 -13.49
CA ASN A 401 -8.84 5.73 -14.26
C ASN A 401 -8.70 4.42 -13.49
N ARG A 402 -9.80 3.68 -13.35
CA ARG A 402 -9.80 2.33 -12.75
C ARG A 402 -10.40 1.38 -13.75
N THR A 403 -9.73 0.27 -13.97
CA THR A 403 -10.27 -0.84 -14.75
C THR A 403 -10.49 -2.01 -13.82
N TYR A 404 -11.48 -2.81 -14.16
CA TYR A 404 -11.88 -3.98 -13.40
C TYR A 404 -12.23 -5.06 -14.41
N LYS A 405 -11.62 -6.23 -14.26
CA LYS A 405 -11.91 -7.41 -15.05
C LYS A 405 -12.29 -8.52 -14.09
N GLU A 406 -13.58 -8.84 -14.05
CA GLU A 406 -14.06 -9.99 -13.31
C GLU A 406 -14.17 -11.19 -14.26
N PRO A 407 -13.47 -12.30 -14.02
CA PRO A 407 -13.52 -13.43 -14.92
C PRO A 407 -14.80 -14.24 -14.72
N LYS A 408 -15.24 -14.92 -15.78
CA LYS A 408 -16.26 -15.96 -15.68
C LYS A 408 -15.85 -16.98 -14.62
N SER A 409 -16.84 -17.49 -13.90
CA SER A 409 -16.66 -18.41 -12.78
C SER A 409 -16.00 -17.85 -11.52
N TYR A 410 -15.70 -16.55 -11.45
CA TYR A 410 -15.34 -15.91 -10.18
C TYR A 410 -16.46 -16.10 -9.15
N ILE A 411 -16.09 -16.39 -7.90
CA ILE A 411 -17.02 -16.68 -6.81
C ILE A 411 -16.94 -15.56 -5.77
N GLY A 412 -18.04 -14.85 -5.57
CA GLY A 412 -18.26 -13.91 -4.48
C GLY A 412 -19.32 -14.46 -3.52
N TYR A 413 -18.92 -15.27 -2.53
CA TYR A 413 -19.81 -15.86 -1.51
C TYR A 413 -21.10 -16.49 -2.09
N GLY A 414 -20.97 -17.57 -2.86
CA GLY A 414 -22.12 -18.25 -3.49
C GLY A 414 -22.57 -17.65 -4.81
N ASN A 415 -22.24 -16.38 -5.09
CA ASN A 415 -22.52 -15.78 -6.39
C ASN A 415 -21.39 -16.11 -7.37
N LYS A 416 -21.75 -16.71 -8.51
CA LYS A 416 -20.82 -17.05 -9.58
C LYS A 416 -20.94 -16.04 -10.73
N SER A 417 -19.85 -15.33 -10.99
CA SER A 417 -19.76 -14.34 -12.05
C SER A 417 -19.95 -14.93 -13.45
N ARG A 418 -20.60 -14.16 -14.32
CA ARG A 418 -20.71 -14.40 -15.76
C ARG A 418 -19.64 -13.67 -16.57
N GLY A 419 -18.70 -13.02 -15.89
CA GLY A 419 -17.65 -12.18 -16.44
C GLY A 419 -18.14 -10.77 -16.74
N GLN A 420 -17.32 -9.76 -16.40
CA GLN A 420 -17.51 -8.34 -16.75
C GLN A 420 -16.18 -7.64 -17.00
#